data_AF-A8TS14-F1
#
_entry.id   AF-A8TS14-F1
#
_cell.length_a   1.000
_cell.length_b   1.000
_cell.length_c   1.000
_cell.angle_alpha   90.00
_cell.angle_beta   90.00
_cell.angle_gamma   90.00
#
_symmetry.space_group_name_H-M   'P 1'
#
loop_
_entity.id
_entity.type
_entity.pdbx_description
1 polymer ?
#
loop_
_entity_poly.entity_id
_entity_poly.type
_entity_poly.pdbx_seq_one_letter_code
_entity_poly.pdbx_strand_id
1 'polypeptide(L)'
;MRKAVLDDVLAMLKEHRLVDNESEFSRDWLGRSESYLRVQRFYNEAPSISSIAICASKLQHYGQRLAEKGGQDELVDKIRH
;
A
#
# COMPACT_ATOMS: atom_id res chain seq x y z
N MET A 1 11.79 14.87 -12.82
CA MET A 1 11.14 13.53 -12.77
C MET A 1 9.64 13.73 -12.56
N ARG A 2 8.80 12.98 -13.27
CA ARG A 2 7.35 12.97 -13.00
C ARG A 2 7.10 12.05 -11.81
N LYS A 3 6.58 12.60 -10.71
CA LYS A 3 6.18 11.81 -9.55
C LYS A 3 4.92 11.03 -9.89
N ALA A 4 4.95 9.71 -9.77
CA ALA A 4 3.79 8.87 -10.03
C ALA A 4 2.98 8.67 -8.74
N VAL A 5 1.69 8.39 -8.88
CA VAL A 5 0.80 8.09 -7.73
C VAL A 5 1.36 6.97 -6.83
N LEU A 6 2.06 5.99 -7.39
CA LEU A 6 2.69 4.92 -6.63
C LEU A 6 3.87 5.40 -5.77
N ASP A 7 4.57 6.46 -6.19
CA ASP A 7 5.63 7.07 -5.37
C ASP A 7 5.03 7.77 -4.15
N ASP A 8 3.87 8.41 -4.29
CA ASP A 8 3.15 9.04 -3.18
C ASP A 8 2.63 8.00 -2.18
N VAL A 9 2.02 6.92 -2.67
CA VAL A 9 1.55 5.82 -1.81
C VAL A 9 2.73 5.17 -1.08
N LEU A 10 3.83 4.87 -1.78
CA LEU A 10 5.03 4.31 -1.16
C LEU A 10 5.55 5.24 -0.05
N ALA A 11 5.65 6.55 -0.31
CA ALA A 11 6.13 7.51 0.68
C ALA A 11 5.25 7.51 1.93
N MET A 12 3.92 7.53 1.76
CA MET A 12 2.96 7.47 2.87
C MET A 12 3.09 6.16 3.66
N LEU A 13 3.16 5.01 3.00
CA LEU A 13 3.28 3.72 3.68
C LEU A 13 4.61 3.62 4.46
N LYS A 14 5.70 4.16 3.92
CA LYS A 14 6.99 4.23 4.63
C LYS A 14 6.93 5.16 5.84
N GLU A 15 6.27 6.32 5.73
CA GLU A 15 6.08 7.27 6.83
C GLU A 15 5.37 6.60 8.02
N HIS A 16 4.36 5.78 7.73
CA HIS A 16 3.64 5.00 8.74
C HIS A 16 4.28 3.66 9.10
N ARG A 17 5.50 3.36 8.59
CA ARG A 17 6.23 2.11 8.83
C ARG A 17 5.43 0.85 8.46
N LEU A 18 4.57 0.97 7.45
CA LEU A 18 3.80 -0.15 6.90
C LEU A 18 4.58 -0.93 5.84
N VAL A 19 5.68 -0.34 5.35
CA VAL A 19 6.63 -0.91 4.39
C VAL A 19 8.03 -0.38 4.71
N ASP A 20 9.04 -1.23 4.62
CA ASP A 20 10.44 -0.87 4.86
C ASP A 20 11.09 -0.26 3.62
N ASN A 21 10.83 -0.82 2.44
CA ASN A 21 11.54 -0.46 1.21
C ASN A 21 10.73 -0.69 -0.08
N GLU A 22 11.30 -0.23 -1.20
CA GLU A 22 10.64 -0.31 -2.51
C GLU A 22 10.45 -1.73 -3.04
N SER A 23 11.37 -2.64 -2.69
CA SER A 23 11.31 -4.04 -3.13
C SER A 23 10.10 -4.72 -2.50
N GLU A 24 9.91 -4.51 -1.19
CA GLU A 24 8.76 -4.97 -0.45
C GLU A 24 7.45 -4.37 -1.01
N PHE A 25 7.40 -3.05 -1.22
CA PHE A 25 6.23 -2.42 -1.85
C PHE A 25 5.90 -3.04 -3.21
N SER A 26 6.90 -3.22 -4.07
CA SER A 26 6.71 -3.76 -5.42
C SER A 26 6.13 -5.18 -5.38
N ARG A 27 6.60 -6.01 -4.45
CA ARG A 27 6.16 -7.40 -4.32
C ARG A 27 4.79 -7.49 -3.62
N ASP A 28 4.67 -6.89 -2.45
CA ASP A 28 3.58 -7.18 -1.52
C ASP A 28 2.35 -6.28 -1.74
N TRP A 29 2.56 -5.09 -2.31
CA TRP A 29 1.50 -4.11 -2.59
C TRP A 29 1.14 -4.00 -4.07
N LEU A 30 2.08 -4.25 -5.00
CA LEU A 30 1.81 -4.16 -6.45
C LEU A 30 1.69 -5.52 -7.14
N GLY A 31 2.10 -6.61 -6.49
CA GLY A 31 2.15 -7.94 -7.13
C GLY A 31 3.14 -8.00 -8.31
N ARG A 32 4.23 -7.24 -8.22
CA ARG A 32 5.28 -7.13 -9.25
C ARG A 32 6.62 -7.65 -8.73
N SER A 33 7.61 -7.75 -9.60
CA SER A 33 8.99 -8.05 -9.19
C SER A 33 9.54 -6.92 -8.30
N GLU A 34 10.46 -7.26 -7.39
CA GLU A 34 11.11 -6.31 -6.48
C GLU A 34 11.80 -5.13 -7.19
N SER A 35 12.20 -5.34 -8.44
CA SER A 35 12.84 -4.33 -9.28
C SER A 35 11.87 -3.36 -9.97
N TYR A 36 10.56 -3.58 -9.89
CA TYR A 36 9.56 -2.93 -10.73
C TYR A 36 9.66 -1.39 -10.72
N LEU A 37 9.61 -0.76 -9.54
CA LEU A 37 9.68 0.70 -9.45
C LEU A 37 11.03 1.26 -9.93
N ARG A 38 12.12 0.52 -9.73
CA ARG A 38 13.45 0.91 -10.20
C ARG A 38 13.52 0.92 -11.73
N VAL A 39 13.02 -0.15 -12.36
CA VAL A 39 12.93 -0.28 -13.81
C VAL A 39 12.01 0.78 -14.39
N GLN A 40 10.86 1.00 -13.77
CA GLN A 40 9.89 2.00 -14.21
C GLN A 40 10.49 3.41 -14.21
N ARG A 41 11.25 3.79 -13.17
CA ARG A 41 11.94 5.08 -13.13
C ARG A 41 13.08 5.18 -14.14
N PHE A 42 13.81 4.09 -14.37
CA PHE A 42 14.87 4.05 -15.38
C PHE A 42 14.32 4.34 -16.78
N TYR A 43 13.18 3.75 -17.14
CA TYR A 43 12.50 4.01 -18.41
C TYR A 43 11.61 5.26 -18.41
N ASN A 44 11.47 5.95 -17.27
CA ASN A 44 10.57 7.10 -17.08
C ASN A 44 9.12 6.80 -17.52
N GLU A 45 8.67 5.59 -17.23
CA GLU A 45 7.34 5.10 -17.61
C GLU A 45 6.29 5.41 -16.54
N ALA A 46 5.06 5.60 -16.99
CA ALA A 46 3.92 5.64 -16.09
C ALA A 46 3.65 4.24 -15.53
N PRO A 47 3.17 4.11 -14.27
CA PRO A 47 2.76 2.81 -13.77
C PRO A 47 1.60 2.28 -14.60
N SER A 48 1.55 0.97 -14.80
CA SER A 48 0.42 0.37 -15.51
C SER A 48 -0.86 0.47 -14.67
N ILE A 49 -2.01 0.61 -15.33
CA ILE A 49 -3.32 0.66 -14.69
C ILE A 49 -3.53 -0.55 -13.76
N SER A 50 -3.07 -1.72 -14.19
CA SER A 50 -3.15 -2.94 -13.38
C SER A 50 -2.38 -2.83 -12.06
N SER A 51 -1.18 -2.23 -12.06
CA SER A 51 -0.40 -2.03 -10.82
C SER A 51 -1.10 -1.06 -9.86
N ILE A 52 -1.74 -0.01 -10.39
CA ILE A 52 -2.53 0.95 -9.61
C ILE A 52 -3.76 0.26 -9.01
N ALA A 53 -4.48 -0.55 -9.80
CA ALA A 53 -5.68 -1.26 -9.36
C ALA A 53 -5.36 -2.27 -8.24
N ILE A 54 -4.25 -3.01 -8.35
CA ILE A 54 -3.81 -3.95 -7.29
C ILE A 54 -3.49 -3.17 -6.01
N CYS A 55 -2.75 -2.06 -6.13
CA CYS A 55 -2.40 -1.23 -4.98
C CYS A 55 -3.64 -0.68 -4.27
N ALA A 56 -4.61 -0.16 -5.02
CA ALA A 56 -5.87 0.34 -4.48
C ALA A 56 -6.68 -0.76 -3.77
N SER A 57 -6.75 -1.97 -4.37
CA SER A 57 -7.41 -3.12 -3.77
C SER A 57 -6.76 -3.53 -2.43
N LYS A 58 -5.43 -3.53 -2.36
CA LYS A 58 -4.68 -3.80 -1.12
C LYS A 58 -4.95 -2.74 -0.04
N LEU A 59 -4.92 -1.46 -0.40
CA LEU A 59 -5.23 -0.36 0.51
C LEU A 59 -6.65 -0.48 1.07
N GLN A 60 -7.63 -0.75 0.19
CA GLN A 60 -9.02 -0.96 0.61
C GLN A 60 -9.15 -2.16 1.54
N HIS A 61 -8.53 -3.29 1.21
CA HIS A 61 -8.54 -4.50 2.04
C HIS A 61 -8.01 -4.24 3.44
N TYR A 62 -6.82 -3.62 3.57
CA TYR A 62 -6.25 -3.34 4.88
C TYR A 62 -7.02 -2.26 5.65
N GLY A 63 -7.57 -1.25 4.95
CA GLY A 63 -8.44 -0.24 5.56
C GLY A 63 -9.71 -0.86 6.15
N GLN A 64 -10.37 -1.77 5.42
CA GLN A 64 -11.55 -2.49 5.91
C GLN A 64 -11.22 -3.34 7.14
N ARG A 65 -10.13 -4.12 7.09
CA ARG A 65 -9.72 -4.96 8.22
C ARG A 65 -9.32 -4.15 9.46
N LEU A 66 -8.75 -2.96 9.27
CA LEU A 66 -8.45 -2.06 10.38
C LEU A 66 -9.74 -1.52 11.02
N ALA A 67 -10.71 -1.10 10.21
CA ALA A 67 -12.00 -0.62 10.69
C ALA A 67 -12.80 -1.72 11.43
N GLU A 68 -12.79 -2.96 10.90
CA GLU A 68 -13.42 -4.11 11.55
C GLU A 68 -12.81 -4.40 12.92
N LYS A 69 -11.49 -4.38 13.04
CA LYS A 69 -10.81 -4.59 14.33
C LYS A 69 -11.06 -3.47 15.32
N GLY A 70 -10.96 -2.21 14.89
CA GLY A 70 -11.28 -1.06 15.76
C GLY A 70 -12.70 -1.11 16.30
N GLY A 71 -13.67 -1.54 15.47
CA GLY A 71 -15.04 -1.74 15.92
C GLY A 71 -15.21 -2.94 16.88
N GLN A 72 -14.40 -3.99 16.75
CA GLN A 72 -14.39 -5.11 17.69
C GLN A 72 -13.84 -4.72 19.06
N ASP A 73 -12.75 -3.93 19.10
CA ASP A 73 -12.18 -3.45 20.36
C ASP A 73 -13.18 -2.56 21.13
N GLU A 74 -13.89 -1.65 20.44
CA GLU A 74 -14.95 -0.84 21.06
C GLU A 74 -16.13 -1.66 21.59
N LEU A 75 -16.51 -2.76 20.91
CA LEU A 75 -17.57 -3.66 21.38
C LEU A 75 -17.13 -4.47 22.60
N VAL A 76 -15.87 -4.93 22.65
CA VAL A 76 -15.31 -5.65 23.80
C VAL A 76 -15.28 -4.74 25.03
N ASP A 77 -14.92 -3.47 24.88
CA ASP A 77 -14.90 -2.52 25.98
C ASP A 77 -16.30 -2.21 26.52
N LYS A 78 -17.33 -2.14 25.65
CA LYS A 78 -18.74 -1.96 26.06
C LYS A 78 -19.34 -3.15 26.81
N ILE A 79 -18.84 -4.36 26.59
CA ILE A 79 -19.33 -5.58 27.28
C ILE A 79 -18.68 -5.74 28.66
N ARG A 80 -17.53 -5.10 28.91
CA ARG A 80 -16.78 -5.20 30.17
C ARG A 80 -17.24 -4.25 31.27
N HIS A 81 -18.12 -3.29 30.97
CA HIS A 81 -18.78 -2.40 31.93
C HIS A 81 -20.25 -2.79 32.10
#